data_AF-A0A414MHN3-F1
#
_entry.id   AF-A0A414MHN3-F1
#
_cell.length_a   1.000
_cell.length_b   1.000
_cell.length_c   1.000
_cell.angle_alpha   90.00
_cell.angle_beta   90.00
_cell.angle_gamma   90.00
#
_symmetry.space_group_name_H-M   'P 1'
#
loop_
_entity.id
_entity.type
_entity.pdbx_description
1 polymer ?
#
loop_
_entity_poly.entity_id
_entity_poly.type
_entity_poly.pdbx_seq_one_letter_code
_entity_poly.pdbx_strand_id
1 'polypeptide(L)' 'MVKNDNTSRKALYEEAGKYLLDVSKLIFGGVILAGVMNLNVDKLVLFIVGGISVVLSAILGFVLFKKGKE' A
#
# COMPACT_ATOMS: atom_id res chain seq x y z
N MET A 1 -15.18 1.97 -31.69
CA MET A 1 -14.31 1.01 -30.98
C MET A 1 -14.89 0.83 -29.57
N VAL A 2 -15.64 -0.25 -29.34
CA VAL A 2 -16.25 -0.52 -28.02
C VAL A 2 -15.15 -1.02 -27.10
N LYS A 3 -14.85 -0.28 -26.02
CA LYS A 3 -13.81 -0.64 -25.05
C LYS A 3 -14.36 -1.78 -24.19
N ASN A 4 -13.83 -2.99 -24.37
CA ASN A 4 -14.22 -4.16 -23.59
C ASN A 4 -14.11 -3.87 -22.07
N ASP A 5 -15.22 -4.01 -21.37
CA ASP A 5 -15.42 -3.63 -19.97
C ASP A 5 -14.43 -4.38 -19.06
N ASN A 6 -14.13 -5.62 -19.42
CA ASN A 6 -13.19 -6.48 -18.70
C ASN A 6 -11.75 -5.97 -18.76
N THR A 7 -11.30 -5.45 -19.90
CA THR A 7 -9.96 -4.85 -20.05
C THR A 7 -9.84 -3.58 -19.21
N SER A 8 -10.90 -2.78 -19.15
CA SER A 8 -10.92 -1.56 -18.34
C SER A 8 -10.86 -1.87 -16.83
N ARG A 9 -11.58 -2.89 -16.37
CA ARG A 9 -11.53 -3.33 -14.96
C ARG A 9 -10.17 -3.88 -14.56
N LYS A 10 -9.53 -4.67 -15.44
CA LYS A 10 -8.17 -5.17 -15.22
C LYS A 10 -7.15 -4.04 -15.05
N ALA A 11 -7.19 -3.05 -15.95
CA ALA A 11 -6.34 -1.87 -15.85
C ALA A 11 -6.57 -1.08 -14.54
N LEU A 12 -7.83 -0.96 -14.09
CA LEU A 12 -8.13 -0.32 -12.80
C LEU A 12 -7.55 -1.09 -11.62
N TYR A 13 -7.64 -2.43 -11.61
CA TYR A 13 -7.05 -3.25 -10.54
C TYR A 13 -5.52 -3.15 -10.53
N GLU A 14 -4.88 -3.12 -11.70
CA GLU A 14 -3.44 -2.96 -11.81
C GLU A 14 -2.98 -1.61 -11.23
N GLU A 15 -3.65 -0.53 -11.62
CA GLU A 15 -3.29 0.83 -11.18
C GLU A 15 -3.56 1.03 -9.69
N ALA A 16 -4.71 0.52 -9.19
CA ALA A 16 -5.02 0.53 -7.77
C ALA A 16 -4.00 -0.29 -6.95
N GLY A 17 -3.55 -1.43 -7.49
CA GLY A 17 -2.50 -2.25 -6.88
C GLY A 17 -1.17 -1.52 -6.78
N LYS A 18 -0.71 -0.88 -7.87
CA LYS A 18 0.51 -0.05 -7.86
C LYS A 18 0.41 1.09 -6.85
N TYR A 19 -0.72 1.80 -6.85
CA TYR A 19 -0.97 2.88 -5.90
C TYR A 19 -0.87 2.40 -4.44
N LEU A 20 -1.50 1.27 -4.10
CA LEU A 20 -1.44 0.70 -2.74
C LEU A 20 -0.02 0.26 -2.35
N LEU A 21 0.76 -0.27 -3.29
CA LEU A 21 2.17 -0.61 -3.05
C LEU A 21 3.02 0.64 -2.80
N ASP A 22 2.74 1.75 -3.47
CA ASP A 22 3.41 3.02 -3.22
C ASP A 22 2.98 3.63 -1.88
N VAL A 23 1.70 3.55 -1.52
CA VAL A 23 1.22 3.91 -0.18
C VAL A 23 1.93 3.10 0.90
N SER A 24 2.14 1.80 0.71
CA SER A 24 2.88 0.95 1.65
C SER A 24 4.31 1.48 1.90
N LYS A 25 5.03 1.88 0.84
CA LYS A 25 6.37 2.50 0.95
C LYS A 25 6.33 3.86 1.65
N LEU A 26 5.29 4.66 1.40
CA LEU A 26 5.10 5.94 2.08
C LEU A 26 4.83 5.76 3.58
N ILE A 27 3.99 4.79 3.96
CA ILE A 27 3.76 4.45 5.37
C ILE A 27 5.08 4.00 6.00
N PHE A 28 5.85 3.14 5.34
CA PHE A 28 7.14 2.69 5.84
C PHE A 28 8.09 3.87 6.10
N GLY A 29 8.24 4.77 5.14
CA GLY A 29 9.04 5.99 5.30
C GLY A 29 8.54 6.87 6.45
N GLY A 30 7.21 7.05 6.56
CA GLY A 30 6.59 7.83 7.63
C GLY A 30 6.82 7.24 9.03
N VAL A 31 6.76 5.92 9.17
CA VAL A 31 7.02 5.21 10.43
C VAL A 31 8.48 5.38 10.85
N ILE A 32 9.43 5.20 9.93
CA ILE A 32 10.86 5.40 10.23
C ILE A 32 11.14 6.86 10.61
N LEU A 33 10.59 7.81 9.84
CA LEU A 33 10.75 9.24 10.11
C LEU A 33 10.18 9.61 11.49
N ALA A 34 8.97 9.16 11.80
CA ALA A 34 8.32 9.41 13.08
C ALA A 34 9.06 8.76 14.26
N GLY A 35 9.72 7.62 14.05
CA GLY A 35 10.57 6.97 15.06
C GLY A 35 11.88 7.70 15.37
N VAL A 36 12.42 8.44 14.38
CA VAL A 36 13.59 9.31 14.54
C VAL A 36 13.19 10.67 15.14
N MET A 37 11.99 11.14 14.84
CA MET A 37 11.42 12.32 15.49
C MET A 37 11.24 12.05 16.99
N ASN A 38 11.61 13.01 17.83
CA ASN A 38 11.47 12.93 19.28
C ASN A 38 10.01 13.23 19.68
N LEU A 39 9.07 12.47 19.11
CA LEU A 39 7.65 12.56 19.39
C LEU A 39 7.36 11.90 20.74
N ASN A 40 6.36 12.42 21.44
CA ASN A 40 5.90 11.87 22.72
C ASN A 40 5.03 10.61 22.52
N VAL A 41 5.50 9.68 21.70
CA VAL A 41 4.83 8.43 21.30
C VAL A 41 5.75 7.26 21.60
N ASP A 42 5.19 6.18 22.12
CA ASP A 42 5.93 4.94 22.36
C ASP A 42 6.45 4.35 21.04
N LYS A 43 7.77 4.18 20.93
CA LYS A 43 8.42 3.69 19.71
C LYS A 43 8.02 2.26 19.35
N LEU A 44 7.81 1.38 20.34
CA LEU A 44 7.37 0.01 20.08
C LEU A 44 5.95 0.01 19.50
N VAL A 45 5.04 0.80 20.07
CA VAL A 45 3.68 0.94 19.54
C VAL A 45 3.71 1.50 18.12
N LEU A 46 4.53 2.53 17.88
CA LEU A 46 4.71 3.15 16.57
C LEU A 46 5.19 2.13 15.51
N PHE A 47 6.19 1.31 15.83
CA PHE A 47 6.70 0.30 14.89
C PHE A 47 5.74 -0.87 14.69
N ILE A 48 5.00 -1.30 15.72
CA ILE A 48 4.03 -2.39 15.59
C ILE A 48 2.84 -1.96 14.73
N VAL A 49 2.19 -0.85 15.07
CA VAL A 49 1.01 -0.35 14.34
C VAL A 49 1.41 0.08 12.92
N GLY A 50 2.54 0.77 12.80
CA GLY A 50 3.12 1.14 11.52
C GLY A 50 3.45 -0.07 10.66
N GLY A 51 4.14 -1.07 11.22
CA GLY A 51 4.49 -2.31 10.54
C GLY A 51 3.28 -3.09 10.05
N ILE A 52 2.24 -3.24 10.89
CA ILE A 52 0.98 -3.88 10.48
C ILE A 52 0.36 -3.12 9.31
N SER A 53 0.35 -1.79 9.35
CA SER A 53 -0.21 -0.94 8.28
C SER A 53 0.56 -1.09 6.96
N VAL A 54 1.90 -1.18 7.01
CA VAL A 54 2.76 -1.45 5.83
C VAL A 54 2.44 -2.82 5.23
N VAL A 55 2.35 -3.87 6.06
CA VAL A 55 2.09 -5.24 5.59
C VAL A 55 0.70 -5.37 4.99
N LEU A 56 -0.33 -4.83 5.64
CA LEU A 56 -1.71 -4.89 5.14
C LEU A 56 -1.87 -4.16 3.80
N SER A 57 -1.33 -2.94 3.69
CA SER A 57 -1.36 -2.18 2.44
C SER A 57 -0.58 -2.88 1.31
N ALA A 58 0.57 -3.49 1.64
CA ALA A 58 1.35 -4.27 0.67
C ALA A 58 0.60 -5.51 0.18
N ILE A 59 -0.01 -6.29 1.08
CA ILE A 59 -0.79 -7.49 0.72
C ILE A 59 -1.96 -7.10 -0.17
N LEU A 60 -2.73 -6.07 0.21
CA LEU A 60 -3.85 -5.57 -0.59
C LEU A 60 -3.39 -5.09 -1.96
N GLY A 61 -2.29 -4.33 -2.02
CA GLY A 61 -1.68 -3.87 -3.27
C GLY A 61 -1.27 -5.02 -4.18
N PHE A 62 -0.60 -6.05 -3.63
CA PHE A 62 -0.22 -7.25 -4.38
C PHE A 62 -1.42 -8.04 -4.90
N VAL A 63 -2.47 -8.21 -4.09
CA VAL A 63 -3.69 -8.93 -4.48
C VAL A 63 -4.40 -8.21 -5.63
N LEU A 64 -4.53 -6.89 -5.56
CA LEU A 64 -5.14 -6.07 -6.61
C LEU A 64 -4.29 -6.07 -7.88
N PHE A 65 -2.98 -5.88 -7.74
CA PHE A 65 -2.05 -5.89 -8.87
C PHE A 65 -2.09 -7.22 -9.62
N LYS A 66 -2.13 -8.35 -8.89
CA LYS A 66 -2.24 -9.68 -9.50
C LYS A 66 -3.58 -9.86 -10.23
N LYS A 67 -4.70 -9.45 -9.64
CA LYS A 67 -6.03 -9.48 -10.28
C LYS A 67 -6.14 -8.61 -11.53
N GLY A 68 -5.37 -7.53 -11.61
CA GLY A 68 -5.32 -6.68 -12.80
C GLY A 68 -4.46 -7.24 -13.92
N LYS A 69 -3.45 -8.05 -13.58
CA LYS A 69 -2.50 -8.65 -14.52
C LYS A 69 -2.97 -9.99 -15.11
N GLU A 70 -3.75 -10.76 -14.35
CA GLU A 70 -4.46 -11.97 -14.81
C GLU A 70 -5.60 -11.62 -15.78
#